data_AF-A0A2V6UR95-F1
#
_entry.id   AF-A0A2V6UR95-F1
#
_cell.length_a   1.000
_cell.length_b   1.000
_cell.length_c   1.000
_cell.angle_alpha   90.00
_cell.angle_beta   90.00
_cell.angle_gamma   90.00
#
_symmetry.space_group_name_H-M   'P 1'
#
loop_
_entity.id
_entity.type
_entity.pdbx_description
1 polymer ?
#
loop_
_entity_poly.entity_id
_entity_poly.type
_entity_poly.pdbx_seq_one_letter_code
_entity_poly.pdbx_strand_id
1 'polypeptide(L)'
;MKRSALVFITLLLVSVVSSFSSPRSAAAADVTLYEVTENMRMLLRPHGPTFRIASSALTGWAVLGSPLCPVALVASYNPGAAACAVNATGSDRIDVSTGQGDFGGTLNVVVQGDNPVDGPELVVMTGSFQGKMDFAPALVNGVPYGTVVGALKLSNASGPIPFTGVFRLPFAGNYAGPETGGATLRQVFCPATPADNPYAALYDGWDLAYISTSHGAPNGSCLDISVKEMSLGEPLVRFEVTFGALPTR
;
A
#
# COMPACT_ATOMS: atom_id res chain seq x y z
N MET A 1 -71.68 0.80 38.34
CA MET A 1 -71.26 1.34 37.02
C MET A 1 -69.73 1.41 37.00
N LYS A 2 -69.14 1.08 35.85
CA LYS A 2 -67.76 0.58 35.65
C LYS A 2 -66.65 1.65 35.73
N ARG A 3 -65.42 1.14 35.95
CA ARG A 3 -64.05 1.61 35.61
C ARG A 3 -63.28 2.21 36.81
N SER A 4 -62.38 1.46 37.47
CA SER A 4 -61.06 0.92 37.04
C SER A 4 -59.95 1.96 36.96
N ALA A 5 -59.04 1.84 37.94
CA ALA A 5 -57.57 1.91 37.89
C ALA A 5 -56.87 3.03 37.10
N LEU A 6 -55.93 3.71 37.78
CA LEU A 6 -54.68 4.13 37.16
C LEU A 6 -53.53 3.94 38.15
N VAL A 7 -52.80 2.84 37.94
CA VAL A 7 -51.49 2.56 38.50
C VAL A 7 -50.48 3.40 37.71
N PHE A 8 -49.69 4.22 38.41
CA PHE A 8 -48.54 4.90 37.83
C PHE A 8 -47.45 3.88 37.52
N ILE A 9 -47.23 3.60 36.23
CA ILE A 9 -46.06 2.86 35.74
C ILE A 9 -45.06 3.89 35.21
N THR A 10 -43.98 4.09 35.95
CA THR A 10 -42.82 4.88 35.53
C THR A 10 -41.99 4.04 34.56
N LEU A 11 -42.00 4.39 33.27
CA LEU A 11 -41.13 3.77 32.26
C LEU A 11 -39.71 4.35 32.40
N LEU A 12 -38.76 3.52 32.84
CA LEU A 12 -37.32 3.79 32.72
C LEU A 12 -36.88 3.44 31.30
N LEU A 13 -36.67 4.46 30.46
CA LEU A 13 -36.00 4.31 29.16
C LEU A 13 -34.51 4.08 29.39
N VAL A 14 -34.08 2.82 29.29
CA VAL A 14 -32.66 2.46 29.18
C VAL A 14 -32.26 2.69 27.72
N SER A 15 -31.62 3.82 27.45
CA SER A 15 -30.97 4.11 26.17
C SER A 15 -29.71 3.27 26.03
N VAL A 16 -29.83 2.06 25.48
CA VAL A 16 -28.67 1.30 25.00
C VAL A 16 -28.15 2.02 23.76
N VAL A 17 -27.10 2.83 23.94
CA VAL A 17 -26.31 3.36 22.83
C VAL A 17 -25.52 2.18 22.27
N SER A 18 -26.12 1.45 21.36
CA SER A 18 -25.42 0.47 20.53
C SER A 18 -24.47 1.25 19.62
N SER A 19 -23.21 1.34 20.02
CA SER A 19 -22.12 1.73 19.13
C SER A 19 -22.07 0.71 18.00
N PHE A 20 -22.78 0.99 16.90
CA PHE A 20 -22.59 0.29 15.65
C PHE A 20 -21.19 0.63 15.15
N SER A 21 -20.20 -0.12 15.60
CA SER A 21 -18.93 -0.24 14.91
C SER A 21 -19.25 -0.87 13.56
N SER A 22 -19.46 -0.04 12.54
CA SER A 22 -19.51 -0.53 11.17
C SER A 22 -18.25 -1.36 10.93
N PRO A 23 -18.35 -2.60 10.44
CA PRO A 23 -17.18 -3.31 9.99
C PRO A 23 -16.54 -2.43 8.91
N ARG A 24 -15.37 -1.88 9.22
CA ARG A 24 -14.56 -1.16 8.24
C ARG A 24 -14.15 -2.21 7.22
N SER A 25 -14.87 -2.27 6.09
CA SER A 25 -14.42 -2.97 4.89
C SER A 25 -12.94 -2.68 4.72
N ALA A 26 -12.12 -3.70 4.43
CA ALA A 26 -10.69 -3.56 4.22
C ALA A 26 -10.45 -2.28 3.39
N ALA A 27 -9.92 -1.25 4.04
CA ALA A 27 -9.88 0.08 3.43
C ALA A 27 -8.97 -0.03 2.21
N ALA A 28 -9.50 0.31 1.03
CA ALA A 28 -8.68 0.47 -0.16
C ALA A 28 -7.53 1.45 0.18
N ALA A 29 -6.35 1.21 -0.38
CA ALA A 29 -5.19 2.06 -0.14
C ALA A 29 -5.50 3.51 -0.54
N ASP A 30 -5.08 4.47 0.27
CA ASP A 30 -5.23 5.90 -0.04
C ASP A 30 -4.27 6.32 -1.17
N VAL A 31 -3.14 5.62 -1.29
CA VAL A 31 -2.15 5.82 -2.34
C VAL A 31 -1.66 4.45 -2.80
N THR A 32 -1.58 4.25 -4.12
CA THR A 32 -0.86 3.12 -4.71
C THR A 32 0.25 3.66 -5.58
N LEU A 33 1.48 3.27 -5.27
CA LEU A 33 2.70 3.61 -6.00
C LEU A 33 3.32 2.35 -6.58
N TYR A 34 4.03 2.51 -7.68
CA TYR A 34 4.81 1.46 -8.32
C TYR A 34 6.25 1.93 -8.45
N GLU A 35 7.17 1.07 -8.06
CA GLU A 35 8.60 1.31 -8.24
C GLU A 35 8.98 1.19 -9.70
N VAL A 36 9.42 2.30 -10.32
CA VAL A 36 9.78 2.36 -11.74
C VAL A 36 11.25 2.05 -11.95
N THR A 37 12.11 2.47 -11.02
CA THR A 37 13.53 2.15 -11.01
C THR A 37 14.00 1.92 -9.59
N GLU A 38 15.00 1.06 -9.44
CA GLU A 38 15.72 0.85 -8.19
C GLU A 38 17.23 0.73 -8.47
N ASN A 39 18.02 1.36 -7.61
CA ASN A 39 19.46 1.12 -7.54
C ASN A 39 19.79 0.58 -6.15
N MET A 40 20.19 -0.68 -6.09
CA MET A 40 20.50 -1.38 -4.85
C MET A 40 21.98 -1.75 -4.77
N ARG A 41 22.54 -1.65 -3.56
CA ARG A 41 23.86 -2.17 -3.23
C ARG A 41 23.87 -2.90 -1.90
N MET A 42 24.79 -3.85 -1.77
CA MET A 42 25.10 -4.52 -0.52
C MET A 42 26.29 -3.85 0.16
N LEU A 43 26.10 -3.38 1.40
CA LEU A 43 27.19 -2.96 2.27
C LEU A 43 27.62 -4.15 3.12
N LEU A 44 28.61 -4.89 2.62
CA LEU A 44 29.21 -6.02 3.32
C LEU A 44 30.16 -5.53 4.41
N ARG A 45 30.02 -6.05 5.64
CA ARG A 45 30.92 -5.73 6.75
C ARG A 45 31.55 -7.01 7.31
N PRO A 46 32.88 -7.17 7.34
CA PRO A 46 33.54 -8.42 7.70
C PRO A 46 33.15 -8.98 9.08
N HIS A 47 32.85 -8.11 10.04
CA HIS A 47 32.50 -8.46 11.41
C HIS A 47 31.26 -7.69 11.90
N GLY A 48 30.35 -7.34 10.99
CA GLY A 48 29.16 -6.56 11.34
C GLY A 48 27.98 -6.87 10.44
N PRO A 49 26.81 -6.28 10.72
CA PRO A 49 25.62 -6.54 9.91
C PRO A 49 25.84 -6.06 8.47
N THR A 50 25.37 -6.88 7.54
CA THR A 50 25.27 -6.55 6.11
C THR A 50 24.00 -5.75 5.89
N PHE A 51 24.11 -4.66 5.12
CA PHE A 51 22.96 -3.83 4.78
C PHE A 51 22.66 -3.87 3.31
N ARG A 52 21.38 -4.03 2.98
CA ARG A 52 20.83 -3.64 1.69
C ARG A 52 20.56 -2.13 1.77
N ILE A 53 21.09 -1.40 0.79
CA ILE A 53 20.85 0.04 0.63
C ILE A 53 20.29 0.23 -0.76
N ALA A 54 19.05 0.68 -0.86
CA ALA A 54 18.42 0.98 -2.13
C ALA A 54 17.94 2.43 -2.22
N SER A 55 17.87 2.93 -3.45
CA SER A 55 17.17 4.15 -3.80
C SER A 55 16.29 3.88 -5.00
N SER A 56 15.04 4.33 -4.90
CA SER A 56 14.00 4.00 -5.87
C SER A 56 13.22 5.24 -6.29
N ALA A 57 12.80 5.27 -7.56
CA ALA A 57 11.82 6.22 -8.06
C ALA A 57 10.48 5.49 -8.20
N LEU A 58 9.42 6.07 -7.66
CA LEU A 58 8.08 5.51 -7.68
C LEU A 58 7.08 6.50 -8.29
N THR A 59 6.10 5.99 -9.01
CA THR A 59 4.96 6.78 -9.47
C THR A 59 3.65 6.05 -9.24
N GLY A 60 2.56 6.79 -9.10
CA GLY A 60 1.24 6.20 -8.98
C GLY A 60 0.20 7.24 -8.65
N TRP A 61 -0.82 6.82 -7.89
CA TRP A 61 -2.05 7.59 -7.73
C TRP A 61 -2.51 7.64 -6.29
N ALA A 62 -2.89 8.83 -5.84
CA ALA A 62 -3.60 9.08 -4.60
C ALA A 62 -5.10 9.24 -4.87
N VAL A 63 -5.93 8.56 -4.10
CA VAL A 63 -7.39 8.65 -4.22
C VAL A 63 -7.88 10.05 -3.83
N LEU A 64 -8.86 10.58 -4.55
CA LEU A 64 -9.48 11.86 -4.23
C LEU A 64 -10.02 11.86 -2.78
N GLY A 65 -9.72 12.91 -2.04
CA GLY A 65 -10.07 13.05 -0.62
C GLY A 65 -9.00 12.56 0.36
N SER A 66 -7.98 11.84 -0.10
CA SER A 66 -6.81 11.50 0.72
C SER A 66 -5.98 12.75 1.04
N PRO A 67 -5.09 12.70 2.06
CA PRO A 67 -4.14 13.78 2.33
C PRO A 67 -3.29 14.22 1.14
N LEU A 68 -2.93 13.30 0.24
CA LEU A 68 -2.17 13.61 -0.98
C LEU A 68 -3.05 14.09 -2.15
N CYS A 69 -4.38 13.97 -2.05
CA CYS A 69 -5.28 14.49 -3.08
C CYS A 69 -6.51 15.18 -2.47
N PRO A 70 -6.34 16.31 -1.74
CA PRO A 70 -7.47 17.00 -1.12
C PRO A 70 -8.45 17.54 -2.15
N VAL A 71 -9.75 17.36 -1.89
CA VAL A 71 -10.83 17.80 -2.81
C VAL A 71 -10.73 19.29 -3.15
N ALA A 72 -10.42 20.15 -2.16
CA ALA A 72 -10.30 21.59 -2.37
C ALA A 72 -9.13 21.97 -3.30
N LEU A 73 -8.04 21.20 -3.25
CA LEU A 73 -6.89 21.41 -4.12
C LEU A 73 -7.25 21.00 -5.56
N VAL A 74 -7.83 19.82 -5.73
CA VAL A 74 -8.28 19.34 -7.04
C VAL A 74 -9.30 20.28 -7.68
N ALA A 75 -10.27 20.76 -6.92
CA ALA A 75 -11.27 21.73 -7.40
C ALA A 75 -10.65 23.05 -7.89
N SER A 76 -9.45 23.40 -7.43
CA SER A 76 -8.76 24.64 -7.81
C SER A 76 -7.84 24.47 -9.01
N TYR A 77 -7.18 23.31 -9.14
CA TYR A 77 -6.14 23.09 -10.15
C TYR A 77 -6.54 22.14 -11.28
N ASN A 78 -7.44 21.18 -11.04
CA ASN A 78 -7.89 20.23 -12.06
C ASN A 78 -9.34 19.77 -11.79
N PRO A 79 -10.35 20.64 -12.03
CA PRO A 79 -11.75 20.34 -11.76
C PRO A 79 -12.23 19.16 -12.62
N GLY A 80 -12.40 17.99 -12.01
CA GLY A 80 -12.82 16.75 -12.69
C GLY A 80 -11.86 15.58 -12.52
N ALA A 81 -10.67 15.80 -11.94
CA ALA A 81 -9.78 14.69 -11.62
C ALA A 81 -10.39 13.76 -10.57
N ALA A 82 -10.35 12.44 -10.84
CA ALA A 82 -10.78 11.40 -9.89
C ALA A 82 -9.66 10.93 -8.94
N ALA A 83 -8.42 11.32 -9.24
CA ALA A 83 -7.22 11.00 -8.47
C ALA A 83 -6.13 12.04 -8.76
N CYS A 84 -5.11 12.10 -7.90
CA CYS A 84 -3.91 12.90 -8.12
C CYS A 84 -2.74 11.95 -8.38
N ALA A 85 -1.89 12.28 -9.34
CA ALA A 85 -0.67 11.52 -9.57
C ALA A 85 0.37 11.89 -8.51
N VAL A 86 1.20 10.92 -8.13
CA VAL A 86 2.24 11.07 -7.13
C VAL A 86 3.54 10.53 -7.68
N ASN A 87 4.58 11.36 -7.68
CA ASN A 87 5.94 10.99 -8.03
C ASN A 87 6.79 11.06 -6.78
N ALA A 88 7.45 9.97 -6.40
CA ALA A 88 8.24 9.86 -5.18
C ALA A 88 9.64 9.34 -5.47
N THR A 89 10.59 9.81 -4.67
CA THR A 89 11.94 9.25 -4.59
C THR A 89 12.15 8.80 -3.16
N GLY A 90 12.46 7.53 -2.97
CA GLY A 90 12.70 6.91 -1.67
C GLY A 90 14.09 6.31 -1.57
N SER A 91 14.57 6.14 -0.35
CA SER A 91 15.75 5.34 -0.05
C SER A 91 15.54 4.54 1.22
N ASP A 92 16.17 3.37 1.28
CA ASP A 92 16.15 2.49 2.43
C ASP A 92 17.56 2.10 2.90
N ARG A 93 17.62 1.65 4.15
CA ARG A 93 18.76 0.93 4.71
C ARG A 93 18.24 -0.19 5.59
N ILE A 94 18.35 -1.42 5.09
CA ILE A 94 17.78 -2.62 5.71
C ILE A 94 18.92 -3.55 6.15
N ASP A 95 18.89 -4.00 7.40
CA ASP A 95 19.74 -5.09 7.86
C ASP A 95 19.22 -6.40 7.28
N VAL A 96 20.01 -7.06 6.44
CA VAL A 96 19.56 -8.26 5.70
C VAL A 96 19.31 -9.46 6.61
N SER A 97 19.88 -9.48 7.82
CA SER A 97 19.70 -10.58 8.76
C SER A 97 18.36 -10.52 9.49
N THR A 98 17.84 -9.32 9.69
CA THR A 98 16.54 -9.10 10.37
C THR A 98 15.44 -8.73 9.40
N GLY A 99 15.79 -8.25 8.21
CA GLY A 99 14.89 -7.64 7.26
C GLY A 99 14.36 -6.27 7.70
N GLN A 100 14.88 -5.68 8.77
CA GLN A 100 14.37 -4.42 9.33
C GLN A 100 15.29 -3.24 9.03
N GLY A 101 14.70 -2.05 8.91
CA GLY A 101 15.44 -0.87 8.51
C GLY A 101 14.70 0.45 8.67
N ASP A 102 15.41 1.50 8.28
CA ASP A 102 14.88 2.85 8.12
C ASP A 102 14.64 3.12 6.64
N PHE A 103 13.62 3.92 6.35
CA PHE A 103 13.37 4.43 5.01
C PHE A 103 12.92 5.89 5.06
N GLY A 104 13.09 6.60 3.96
CA GLY A 104 12.61 7.97 3.82
C GLY A 104 12.76 8.48 2.40
N GLY A 105 12.26 9.68 2.15
CA GLY A 105 12.26 10.25 0.82
C GLY A 105 11.42 11.49 0.67
N THR A 106 11.16 11.84 -0.59
CA THR A 106 10.39 13.02 -0.99
C THR A 106 9.33 12.63 -2.02
N LEU A 107 8.28 13.43 -2.11
CA LEU A 107 7.24 13.26 -3.13
C LEU A 107 6.77 14.60 -3.67
N ASN A 108 6.23 14.55 -4.88
CA ASN A 108 5.45 15.58 -5.51
C ASN A 108 4.07 15.00 -5.86
N VAL A 109 3.02 15.74 -5.51
CA VAL A 109 1.67 15.51 -6.04
C VAL A 109 1.53 16.38 -7.27
N VAL A 110 1.16 15.74 -8.37
CA VAL A 110 1.02 16.37 -9.67
C VAL A 110 -0.39 16.14 -10.22
N VAL A 111 -0.90 17.14 -10.93
CA VAL A 111 -2.14 17.08 -11.69
C VAL A 111 -1.85 17.43 -13.14
N GLN A 112 -2.82 17.21 -14.02
CA GLN A 112 -2.67 17.63 -15.41
C GLN A 112 -2.45 19.13 -15.51
N GLY A 113 -1.43 19.53 -16.26
CA GLY A 113 -1.12 20.92 -16.57
C GLY A 113 -1.66 21.31 -17.94
N ASP A 114 -0.83 21.26 -18.98
CA ASP A 114 -1.12 21.86 -20.28
C ASP A 114 -1.52 20.85 -21.38
N ASN A 115 -0.97 19.64 -21.35
CA ASN A 115 -1.22 18.61 -22.34
C ASN A 115 -2.03 17.44 -21.76
N PRO A 116 -3.36 17.33 -22.01
CA PRO A 116 -4.20 16.30 -21.42
C PRO A 116 -3.91 14.87 -21.89
N VAL A 117 -3.02 14.69 -22.88
CA VAL A 117 -2.57 13.38 -23.37
C VAL A 117 -1.27 12.94 -22.69
N ASP A 118 -0.47 13.87 -22.17
CA ASP A 118 0.75 13.56 -21.43
C ASP A 118 0.42 13.13 -19.99
N GLY A 119 1.41 12.59 -19.29
CA GLY A 119 1.33 12.33 -17.86
C GLY A 119 1.22 13.64 -17.05
N PRO A 120 0.50 13.62 -15.91
CA PRO A 120 0.41 14.77 -15.01
C PRO A 120 1.78 15.32 -14.57
N GLU A 121 1.92 16.65 -14.62
CA GLU A 121 3.19 17.35 -14.53
C GLU A 121 3.13 18.60 -13.63
N LEU A 122 1.95 19.20 -13.46
CA LEU A 122 1.79 20.39 -12.62
C LEU A 122 1.86 20.03 -11.14
N VAL A 123 2.96 20.41 -10.48
CA VAL A 123 3.14 20.21 -9.04
C VAL A 123 2.18 21.10 -8.25
N VAL A 124 1.30 20.47 -7.48
CA VAL A 124 0.33 21.17 -6.61
C VAL A 124 0.63 20.99 -5.12
N MET A 125 1.48 20.02 -4.78
CA MET A 125 1.91 19.77 -3.41
C MET A 125 3.24 19.03 -3.41
N THR A 126 4.06 19.29 -2.39
CA THR A 126 5.32 18.59 -2.16
C THR A 126 5.35 18.02 -0.75
N GLY A 127 6.13 16.96 -0.55
CA GLY A 127 6.22 16.30 0.73
C GLY A 127 7.53 15.58 0.96
N SER A 128 7.76 15.22 2.21
CA SER A 128 8.84 14.33 2.65
C SER A 128 8.27 13.29 3.60
N PHE A 129 8.85 12.10 3.58
CA PHE A 129 8.43 11.01 4.45
C PHE A 129 9.64 10.33 5.08
N GLN A 130 9.42 9.75 6.26
CA GLN A 130 10.40 8.93 6.97
C GLN A 130 9.68 7.91 7.84
N GLY A 131 10.33 6.78 8.09
CA GLY A 131 9.74 5.76 8.94
C GLY A 131 10.61 4.52 9.10
N LYS A 132 9.98 3.48 9.65
CA LYS A 132 10.54 2.16 9.85
C LYS A 132 9.94 1.19 8.85
N MET A 133 10.78 0.29 8.37
CA MET A 133 10.44 -0.75 7.42
C MET A 133 10.73 -2.12 8.01
N ASP A 134 9.82 -3.06 7.73
CA ASP A 134 9.93 -4.46 8.08
C ASP A 134 9.72 -5.33 6.83
N PHE A 135 10.84 -5.74 6.25
CA PHE A 135 10.97 -6.67 5.13
C PHE A 135 11.43 -8.06 5.61
N ALA A 136 11.31 -8.37 6.91
CA ALA A 136 11.54 -9.72 7.41
C ALA A 136 10.71 -10.78 6.64
N PRO A 137 9.44 -10.52 6.24
CA PRO A 137 8.72 -11.50 5.45
C PRO A 137 9.45 -11.86 4.15
N ALA A 138 9.94 -10.87 3.38
CA ALA A 138 10.64 -11.13 2.13
C ALA A 138 12.06 -11.67 2.32
N LEU A 139 12.86 -11.04 3.19
CA LEU A 139 14.29 -11.32 3.30
C LEU A 139 14.64 -12.49 4.23
N VAL A 140 13.77 -12.79 5.20
CA VAL A 140 14.01 -13.84 6.19
C VAL A 140 13.08 -15.02 5.97
N ASN A 141 11.80 -14.77 5.64
CA ASN A 141 10.77 -15.81 5.57
C ASN A 141 10.42 -16.23 4.14
N GLY A 142 10.99 -15.59 3.11
CA GLY A 142 10.72 -15.90 1.70
C GLY A 142 9.30 -15.58 1.21
N VAL A 143 8.56 -14.73 1.94
CA VAL A 143 7.20 -14.31 1.57
C VAL A 143 7.27 -12.91 0.92
N PRO A 144 6.92 -12.73 -0.36
CA PRO A 144 7.22 -11.53 -1.18
C PRO A 144 6.40 -10.28 -0.82
N TYR A 145 6.51 -9.82 0.42
CA TYR A 145 5.96 -8.54 0.87
C TYR A 145 6.76 -7.97 2.04
N GLY A 146 6.46 -6.72 2.39
CA GLY A 146 6.96 -6.06 3.58
C GLY A 146 6.01 -4.97 4.04
N THR A 147 6.21 -4.46 5.25
CA THR A 147 5.36 -3.43 5.83
C THR A 147 6.17 -2.22 6.29
N VAL A 148 5.50 -1.07 6.36
CA VAL A 148 6.10 0.15 6.88
C VAL A 148 5.16 0.88 7.81
N VAL A 149 5.77 1.61 8.76
CA VAL A 149 5.10 2.64 9.55
C VAL A 149 5.91 3.93 9.42
N GLY A 150 5.23 5.04 9.17
CA GLY A 150 5.92 6.29 8.88
C GLY A 150 5.10 7.53 9.17
N ALA A 151 5.74 8.66 8.91
CA ALA A 151 5.13 9.97 8.99
C ALA A 151 5.43 10.74 7.70
N LEU A 152 4.38 11.35 7.15
CA LEU A 152 4.43 12.21 5.99
C LEU A 152 4.36 13.67 6.44
N LYS A 153 5.26 14.51 5.94
CA LYS A 153 5.21 15.96 6.11
C LYS A 153 4.92 16.61 4.76
N LEU A 154 3.83 17.35 4.68
CA LEU A 154 3.41 18.07 3.47
C LEU A 154 3.70 19.56 3.61
N SER A 155 4.00 20.22 2.49
CA SER A 155 4.27 21.67 2.46
C SER A 155 3.08 22.53 2.89
N ASN A 156 1.86 22.01 2.76
CA ASN A 156 0.60 22.69 3.09
C ASN A 156 -0.11 22.12 4.34
N ALA A 157 0.52 21.20 5.08
CA ALA A 157 -0.05 20.63 6.31
C ALA A 157 0.61 21.21 7.55
N SER A 158 -0.15 21.38 8.63
CA SER A 158 0.33 21.93 9.91
C SER A 158 1.14 20.95 10.76
N GLY A 159 1.21 19.67 10.39
CA GLY A 159 1.91 18.64 11.14
C GLY A 159 2.16 17.36 10.36
N PRO A 160 2.93 16.41 10.95
CA PRO A 160 3.16 15.11 10.35
C PRO A 160 1.87 14.28 10.32
N ILE A 161 1.64 13.62 9.20
CA ILE A 161 0.50 12.74 8.96
C ILE A 161 1.01 11.30 9.10
N PRO A 162 0.56 10.54 10.11
CA PRO A 162 0.94 9.15 10.27
C PRO A 162 0.38 8.30 9.12
N PHE A 163 1.17 7.31 8.70
CA PHE A 163 0.74 6.33 7.72
C PHE A 163 1.31 4.94 8.02
N THR A 164 0.61 3.94 7.49
CA THR A 164 1.11 2.57 7.33
C THR A 164 1.17 2.24 5.85
N GLY A 165 1.98 1.27 5.46
CA GLY A 165 1.93 0.76 4.10
C GLY A 165 2.46 -0.65 3.93
N VAL A 166 2.21 -1.21 2.75
CA VAL A 166 2.59 -2.56 2.36
C VAL A 166 3.32 -2.50 1.02
N PHE A 167 4.56 -2.96 1.00
CA PHE A 167 5.30 -3.25 -0.23
C PHE A 167 4.99 -4.68 -0.64
N ARG A 168 4.67 -4.88 -1.92
CA ARG A 168 4.40 -6.19 -2.51
C ARG A 168 5.41 -6.42 -3.62
N LEU A 169 6.20 -7.47 -3.49
CA LEU A 169 7.15 -7.86 -4.51
C LEU A 169 6.43 -8.75 -5.53
N PRO A 170 6.64 -8.53 -6.84
CA PRO A 170 6.07 -9.41 -7.84
C PRO A 170 6.71 -10.80 -7.75
N PHE A 171 5.93 -11.84 -8.04
CA PHE A 171 6.44 -13.20 -8.17
C PHE A 171 5.75 -13.93 -9.33
N ALA A 172 6.41 -14.98 -9.83
CA ALA A 172 5.88 -15.88 -10.83
C ALA A 172 5.07 -17.00 -10.16
N GLY A 173 3.75 -16.87 -10.13
CA GLY A 173 2.83 -17.79 -9.49
C GLY A 173 2.86 -19.21 -10.05
N ASN A 174 3.21 -19.38 -11.32
CA ASN A 174 3.39 -20.69 -11.98
C ASN A 174 4.80 -21.29 -11.78
N TYR A 175 5.71 -20.61 -11.09
CA TYR A 175 6.99 -21.19 -10.69
C TYR A 175 6.77 -22.32 -9.68
N ALA A 176 7.35 -23.49 -9.96
CA ALA A 176 7.38 -24.64 -9.06
C ALA A 176 8.82 -25.12 -8.91
N GLY A 177 9.33 -25.08 -7.67
CA GLY A 177 10.71 -25.41 -7.35
C GLY A 177 10.81 -26.49 -6.27
N PRO A 178 12.02 -27.03 -6.03
CA PRO A 178 12.25 -27.95 -4.91
C PRO A 178 11.83 -27.38 -3.55
N GLU A 179 11.99 -26.07 -3.36
CA GLU A 179 11.65 -25.34 -2.13
C GLU A 179 10.15 -25.32 -1.82
N THR A 180 9.30 -25.48 -2.83
CA THR A 180 7.84 -25.57 -2.67
C THR A 180 7.34 -27.01 -2.63
N GLY A 181 8.24 -28.00 -2.66
CA GLY A 181 7.85 -29.41 -2.76
C GLY A 181 7.10 -29.74 -4.06
N GLY A 182 7.34 -28.97 -5.12
CA GLY A 182 6.67 -29.12 -6.41
C GLY A 182 5.31 -28.42 -6.54
N ALA A 183 4.81 -27.76 -5.49
CA ALA A 183 3.66 -26.86 -5.60
C ALA A 183 4.06 -25.56 -6.31
N THR A 184 3.12 -24.89 -6.97
CA THR A 184 3.41 -23.57 -7.56
C THR A 184 3.42 -22.48 -6.48
N LEU A 185 4.12 -21.37 -6.69
CA LEU A 185 4.10 -20.24 -5.74
C LEU A 185 2.69 -19.69 -5.52
N ARG A 186 1.82 -19.71 -6.54
CA ARG A 186 0.41 -19.32 -6.38
C ARG A 186 -0.35 -20.28 -5.46
N GLN A 187 -0.10 -21.59 -5.56
CA GLN A 187 -0.70 -22.56 -4.64
C GLN A 187 -0.20 -22.37 -3.20
N VAL A 188 1.07 -22.03 -3.02
CA VAL A 188 1.68 -21.82 -1.70
C VAL A 188 1.18 -20.52 -1.06
N PHE A 189 1.24 -19.40 -1.78
CA PHE A 189 0.95 -18.08 -1.21
C PHE A 189 -0.52 -17.67 -1.33
N CYS A 190 -1.22 -18.17 -2.34
CA CYS A 190 -2.55 -17.71 -2.73
C CYS A 190 -3.58 -18.85 -2.88
N PRO A 191 -3.73 -19.74 -1.89
CA PRO A 191 -4.64 -20.89 -2.00
C PRO A 191 -6.12 -20.50 -2.23
N ALA A 192 -6.53 -19.29 -1.88
CA ALA A 192 -7.89 -18.80 -2.10
C ALA A 192 -8.13 -18.28 -3.54
N THR A 193 -7.08 -18.02 -4.31
CA THR A 193 -7.16 -17.57 -5.71
C THR A 193 -6.18 -18.37 -6.57
N PRO A 194 -6.44 -19.67 -6.77
CA PRO A 194 -5.49 -20.58 -7.41
C PRO A 194 -5.41 -20.43 -8.93
N ALA A 195 -6.31 -19.67 -9.55
CA ALA A 195 -6.30 -19.45 -10.98
C ALA A 195 -5.13 -18.53 -11.38
N ASP A 196 -4.48 -18.87 -12.48
CA ASP A 196 -3.41 -18.06 -13.07
C ASP A 196 -3.90 -16.67 -13.46
N ASN A 197 -2.97 -15.72 -13.49
CA ASN A 197 -3.22 -14.37 -13.97
C ASN A 197 -3.78 -14.42 -15.42
N PRO A 198 -4.95 -13.81 -15.68
CA PRO A 198 -5.58 -13.82 -17.01
C PRO A 198 -4.73 -13.13 -18.10
N TYR A 199 -3.74 -12.33 -17.71
CA TYR A 199 -2.79 -11.65 -18.60
C TYR A 199 -1.50 -12.45 -18.85
N ALA A 200 -1.35 -13.66 -18.31
CA ALA A 200 -0.12 -14.45 -18.46
C ALA A 200 0.35 -14.62 -19.92
N ALA A 201 -0.57 -14.75 -20.87
CA ALA A 201 -0.23 -14.82 -22.30
C ALA A 201 0.44 -13.54 -22.86
N LEU A 202 0.24 -12.39 -22.20
CA LEU A 202 0.91 -11.12 -22.52
C LEU A 202 2.28 -11.00 -21.84
N TYR A 203 2.59 -11.91 -20.92
CA TYR A 203 3.84 -11.97 -20.15
C TYR A 203 4.64 -13.24 -20.49
N ASP A 204 4.62 -13.66 -21.76
CA ASP A 204 5.32 -14.88 -22.22
C ASP A 204 4.94 -16.16 -21.44
N GLY A 205 3.71 -16.21 -20.91
CA GLY A 205 3.19 -17.33 -20.13
C GLY A 205 3.47 -17.25 -18.63
N TRP A 206 4.07 -16.16 -18.13
CA TRP A 206 4.30 -15.96 -16.71
C TRP A 206 3.02 -15.55 -15.97
N ASP A 207 2.67 -16.31 -14.93
CA ASP A 207 1.60 -15.97 -14.01
C ASP A 207 2.09 -14.92 -12.99
N LEU A 208 2.15 -13.66 -13.39
CA LEU A 208 2.70 -12.60 -12.53
C LEU A 208 1.68 -12.15 -11.47
N ALA A 209 2.09 -12.13 -10.20
CA ALA A 209 1.18 -11.84 -9.10
C ALA A 209 1.84 -11.05 -7.96
N TYR A 210 1.01 -10.40 -7.15
CA TYR A 210 1.35 -9.95 -5.80
C TYR A 210 0.58 -10.77 -4.76
N ILE A 211 1.14 -10.94 -3.57
CA ILE A 211 0.37 -11.43 -2.43
C ILE A 211 -0.62 -10.34 -2.04
N SER A 212 -1.89 -10.68 -1.83
CA SER A 212 -2.90 -9.81 -1.24
C SER A 212 -2.81 -9.84 0.28
N THR A 213 -3.06 -8.70 0.93
CA THR A 213 -3.01 -8.60 2.39
C THR A 213 -4.30 -7.98 2.93
N SER A 214 -4.65 -8.34 4.15
CA SER A 214 -5.66 -7.68 4.96
C SER A 214 -5.01 -7.27 6.27
N HIS A 215 -5.16 -6.00 6.66
CA HIS A 215 -4.54 -5.44 7.87
C HIS A 215 -3.01 -5.69 7.97
N GLY A 216 -2.31 -5.64 6.83
CA GLY A 216 -0.86 -5.82 6.76
C GLY A 216 -0.37 -7.27 6.76
N ALA A 217 -1.26 -8.27 6.80
CA ALA A 217 -0.91 -9.69 6.75
C ALA A 217 -1.50 -10.39 5.52
N PRO A 218 -0.83 -11.42 4.94
CA PRO A 218 -1.36 -12.20 3.82
C PRO A 218 -2.74 -12.76 4.11
N ASN A 219 -3.67 -12.64 3.17
CA ASN A 219 -5.03 -13.15 3.31
C ASN A 219 -5.28 -14.46 2.52
N GLY A 220 -4.22 -15.03 1.93
CA GLY A 220 -4.30 -16.24 1.11
C GLY A 220 -4.82 -16.01 -0.30
N SER A 221 -5.00 -14.76 -0.74
CA SER A 221 -5.33 -14.39 -2.12
C SER A 221 -4.16 -13.69 -2.81
N CYS A 222 -4.19 -13.69 -4.13
CA CYS A 222 -3.29 -12.95 -5.00
C CYS A 222 -4.00 -11.73 -5.59
N LEU A 223 -3.20 -10.72 -5.93
CA LEU A 223 -3.57 -9.67 -6.86
C LEU A 223 -2.86 -9.97 -8.18
N ASP A 224 -3.62 -10.15 -9.26
CA ASP A 224 -3.04 -10.34 -10.57
C ASP A 224 -2.40 -9.03 -11.04
N ILE A 225 -1.14 -9.09 -11.49
CA ILE A 225 -0.47 -7.93 -12.06
C ILE A 225 -1.14 -7.61 -13.40
N SER A 226 -1.67 -6.40 -13.54
CA SER A 226 -2.27 -5.96 -14.78
C SER A 226 -1.25 -5.37 -15.75
N VAL A 227 -1.60 -5.30 -17.03
CA VAL A 227 -0.73 -4.70 -18.07
C VAL A 227 -0.35 -3.25 -17.82
N LYS A 228 -1.10 -2.55 -16.95
CA LYS A 228 -0.86 -1.15 -16.57
C LYS A 228 0.12 -1.00 -15.39
N GLU A 229 0.51 -2.11 -14.76
CA GLU A 229 1.39 -2.16 -13.59
C GLU A 229 2.80 -2.64 -13.94
N MET A 230 3.14 -2.60 -15.24
CA MET A 230 4.45 -2.96 -15.77
C MET A 230 5.23 -1.68 -16.12
N SER A 231 6.56 -1.67 -15.89
CA SER A 231 7.47 -0.62 -16.40
C SER A 231 8.50 -1.26 -17.33
N LEU A 232 8.70 -0.67 -18.51
CA LEU A 232 9.66 -1.16 -19.51
C LEU A 232 9.51 -2.67 -19.86
N GLY A 233 8.34 -3.25 -19.61
CA GLY A 233 8.07 -4.67 -19.81
C GLY A 233 8.24 -5.57 -18.58
N GLU A 234 8.65 -5.01 -17.44
CA GLU A 234 8.91 -5.75 -16.20
C GLU A 234 7.86 -5.44 -15.12
N PRO A 235 7.51 -6.41 -14.25
CA PRO A 235 6.60 -6.17 -13.14
C PRO A 235 7.26 -5.30 -12.07
N LEU A 236 6.45 -4.46 -11.43
CA LEU A 236 6.94 -3.46 -10.48
C LEU A 236 6.72 -3.86 -9.04
N VAL A 237 7.50 -3.31 -8.11
CA VAL A 237 7.12 -3.38 -6.69
C VAL A 237 5.92 -2.45 -6.46
N ARG A 238 4.82 -2.99 -5.94
CA ARG A 238 3.62 -2.21 -5.61
C ARG A 238 3.67 -1.78 -4.15
N PHE A 239 3.53 -0.49 -3.89
CA PHE A 239 3.49 0.10 -2.57
C PHE A 239 2.14 0.75 -2.29
N GLU A 240 1.42 0.21 -1.31
CA GLU A 240 0.10 0.71 -0.90
C GLU A 240 0.20 1.41 0.45
N VAL A 241 -0.31 2.64 0.53
CA VAL A 241 -0.27 3.49 1.72
C VAL A 241 -1.67 3.78 2.23
N THR A 242 -1.84 3.76 3.54
CA THR A 242 -3.04 4.22 4.23
C THR A 242 -2.66 5.26 5.26
N PHE A 243 -3.32 6.41 5.24
CA PHE A 243 -3.16 7.48 6.21
C PHE A 243 -4.13 7.30 7.38
N GLY A 244 -3.70 7.74 8.57
CA GLY A 244 -4.56 7.73 9.75
C GLY A 244 -3.84 7.25 11.00
N ALA A 245 -4.59 7.10 12.09
CA ALA A 245 -4.04 6.66 13.36
C ALA A 245 -3.33 5.31 13.20
N LEU A 246 -2.06 5.25 13.62
CA LEU A 246 -1.29 4.01 13.62
C LEU A 246 -2.08 2.95 14.39
N PRO A 247 -2.13 1.70 13.91
CA PRO A 247 -2.73 0.61 14.68
C PRO A 247 -2.09 0.60 16.07
N THR A 248 -2.92 0.70 17.12
CA THR A 248 -2.47 0.46 18.48
C THR A 248 -1.99 -0.98 18.55
N ARG A 249 -0.71 -1.17 18.86
CA ARG A 249 -0.14 -2.49 19.13
C ARG A 249 -0.84 -3.15 20.31
#